data_AF-A0A2V8HS60-F1
#
_entry.id   AF-A0A2V8HS60-F1
#
_cell.length_a   1.000
_cell.length_b   1.000
_cell.length_c   1.000
_cell.angle_alpha   90.00
_cell.angle_beta   90.00
_cell.angle_gamma   90.00
#
_symmetry.space_group_name_H-M   'P 1'
#
loop_
_entity.id
_entity.type
_entity.pdbx_description
1 polymer ?
#
loop_
_entity_poly.entity_id
_entity_poly.type
_entity_poly.pdbx_seq_one_letter_code
_entity_poly.pdbx_strand_id
1 'polypeptide(L)'
;MLVQLALIAFALSGLLSLAIDIGYARLTQSQMQNAADSAALEGLRQRDAVRNPANGNPIAYASDCVRRAAANRMVHWTFDDDFDYASGDPDYEFGGGPVINVDDGVTSVHALQTVTVPDPHVYKPDLQMNQPNQVYGDMVSGRFCYTTDPTPSEGGTYELQDIVCTEPQRATGTYSRSDFNPNLTVPGLPATLNECPAPDQAPPNPFPAGGTGNLTGVDDSAFLVRLRRSNDFQTLANQMEESVGSSGPSLPLTFGKGTTIHGNDPNSDYSVRRDGLTVRATAIANTRPAWHLGVPQANPATTALAPFIVSDTCVASVTGAAVAVTVSVNPTTGNITRTGAGVPGCATGAIVGRFVANAAALRTAGAVAPGAGVIARCLTSTTLLARYSPVFSVMATGPNRIIGFSQVDFVRAANCPNNISAPFNATITRRVSTVAASNASAIVSEELPAVAPAVMTELLNKNLVAAGQVNYGPVLVPVLVR
;
A
#
# COMPACT_ATOMS: atom_id res chain seq x y z
N MET A 1 61.83 -14.56 7.31
CA MET A 1 61.01 -13.33 7.28
C MET A 1 60.23 -13.17 5.98
N LEU A 2 60.81 -13.40 4.80
CA LEU A 2 60.12 -13.19 3.51
C LEU A 2 58.83 -14.03 3.34
N VAL A 3 58.86 -15.30 3.77
CA VAL A 3 57.69 -16.20 3.79
C VAL A 3 56.57 -15.67 4.69
N GLN A 4 56.92 -15.15 5.87
CA GLN A 4 55.95 -14.62 6.83
C GLN A 4 55.32 -13.31 6.33
N LEU A 5 56.12 -12.44 5.71
CA LEU A 5 55.62 -11.23 5.04
C LEU A 5 54.63 -11.59 3.92
N ALA A 6 54.96 -12.59 3.09
CA ALA A 6 54.10 -13.05 2.01
C ALA A 6 52.76 -13.61 2.52
N LEU A 7 52.79 -14.41 3.59
CA LEU A 7 51.58 -14.94 4.23
C LEU A 7 50.70 -13.84 4.84
N ILE A 8 51.30 -12.83 5.47
CA ILE A 8 50.57 -11.67 6.01
C ILE A 8 49.94 -10.85 4.87
N ALA A 9 50.68 -10.60 3.80
CA ALA A 9 50.14 -9.88 2.63
C ALA A 9 48.94 -10.63 2.02
N PHE A 10 49.04 -11.96 1.88
CA PHE A 10 47.94 -12.78 1.39
C PHE A 10 46.70 -12.72 2.30
N ALA A 11 46.90 -12.81 3.62
CA ALA A 11 45.82 -12.68 4.59
C ALA A 11 45.14 -11.30 4.54
N LEU A 12 45.93 -10.22 4.41
CA LEU A 12 45.41 -8.86 4.29
C LEU A 12 44.63 -8.66 2.98
N SER A 13 45.10 -9.21 1.86
CA SER A 13 44.36 -9.18 0.59
C SER A 13 43.02 -9.91 0.69
N GLY A 14 42.97 -11.05 1.38
CA GLY A 14 41.72 -11.75 1.68
C GLY A 14 40.76 -10.88 2.51
N LEU A 15 41.23 -10.28 3.60
CA LEU A 15 40.40 -9.40 4.42
C LEU A 15 39.89 -8.18 3.65
N LEU A 16 40.70 -7.59 2.78
CA LEU A 16 40.29 -6.47 1.93
C LEU A 16 39.19 -6.88 0.95
N SER A 17 39.34 -8.04 0.30
CA SER A 17 38.33 -8.59 -0.61
C SER A 17 37.02 -8.90 0.10
N LEU A 18 37.06 -9.46 1.32
CA LEU A 18 35.86 -9.68 2.13
C LEU A 18 35.16 -8.36 2.49
N ALA A 19 35.92 -7.33 2.85
CA ALA A 19 35.37 -6.02 3.16
C ALA A 19 34.67 -5.39 1.94
N ILE A 20 35.24 -5.56 0.75
CA ILE A 20 34.64 -5.10 -0.52
C ILE A 20 33.35 -5.88 -0.81
N ASP A 21 33.37 -7.22 -0.72
CA ASP A 21 32.21 -8.06 -0.99
C ASP A 21 31.03 -7.73 -0.06
N ILE A 22 31.29 -7.62 1.25
CA ILE A 22 30.26 -7.25 2.24
C ILE A 22 29.81 -5.80 2.02
N GLY A 23 30.73 -4.90 1.66
CA GLY A 23 30.42 -3.52 1.31
C GLY A 23 29.43 -3.43 0.15
N TYR A 24 29.66 -4.16 -0.94
CA TYR A 24 28.73 -4.26 -2.06
C TYR A 24 27.41 -4.89 -1.66
N ALA A 25 27.43 -6.00 -0.91
CA ALA A 25 26.20 -6.64 -0.44
C ALA A 25 25.31 -5.70 0.40
N ARG A 26 25.92 -4.92 1.30
CA ARG A 26 25.21 -3.93 2.13
C ARG A 26 24.70 -2.75 1.31
N LEU A 27 25.50 -2.24 0.36
CA LEU A 27 25.09 -1.13 -0.50
C LEU A 27 23.93 -1.55 -1.42
N THR A 28 24.07 -2.68 -2.11
CA THR A 28 23.00 -3.26 -2.95
C THR A 28 21.74 -3.50 -2.13
N GLN A 29 21.86 -4.10 -0.93
CA GLN A 29 20.70 -4.31 -0.06
C GLN A 29 20.03 -2.98 0.31
N SER A 30 20.81 -1.94 0.67
CA SER A 30 20.26 -0.64 1.05
C SER A 30 19.54 0.04 -0.12
N GLN A 31 20.09 -0.02 -1.33
CA GLN A 31 19.47 0.55 -2.52
C GLN A 31 18.19 -0.20 -2.89
N MET A 32 18.25 -1.53 -2.92
CA MET A 32 17.07 -2.37 -3.16
C MET A 32 16.00 -2.15 -2.09
N GLN A 33 16.37 -1.96 -0.81
CA GLN A 33 15.39 -1.68 0.23
C GLN A 33 14.71 -0.33 0.02
N ASN A 34 15.45 0.73 -0.32
CA ASN A 34 14.86 2.03 -0.64
C ASN A 34 13.91 1.97 -1.84
N ALA A 35 14.29 1.20 -2.88
CA ALA A 35 13.45 0.98 -4.06
C ALA A 35 12.17 0.20 -3.70
N ALA A 36 12.30 -0.91 -2.96
CA ALA A 36 11.16 -1.71 -2.51
C ALA A 36 10.22 -0.90 -1.61
N ASP A 37 10.77 -0.11 -0.69
CA ASP A 37 10.02 0.77 0.20
C ASP A 37 9.17 1.78 -0.59
N SER A 38 9.81 2.48 -1.53
CA SER A 38 9.15 3.48 -2.37
C SER A 38 8.09 2.84 -3.28
N ALA A 39 8.39 1.69 -3.87
CA ALA A 39 7.49 0.94 -4.74
C ALA A 39 6.28 0.40 -3.96
N ALA A 40 6.47 -0.10 -2.74
CA ALA A 40 5.38 -0.58 -1.89
C ALA A 40 4.41 0.57 -1.55
N LEU A 41 4.95 1.73 -1.18
CA LEU A 41 4.17 2.92 -0.87
C LEU A 41 3.40 3.43 -2.10
N GLU A 42 4.06 3.54 -3.26
CA GLU A 42 3.45 4.03 -4.50
C GLU A 42 2.39 3.07 -5.04
N GLY A 43 2.67 1.77 -5.03
CA GLY A 43 1.67 0.74 -5.36
C GLY A 43 0.47 0.81 -4.43
N LEU A 44 0.68 0.98 -3.12
CA LEU A 44 -0.45 1.13 -2.21
C LEU A 44 -1.20 2.45 -2.43
N ARG A 45 -0.51 3.55 -2.78
CA ARG A 45 -1.12 4.84 -3.10
C ARG A 45 -2.12 4.74 -4.26
N GLN A 46 -1.82 3.87 -5.22
CA GLN A 46 -2.57 3.71 -6.47
C GLN A 46 -3.66 2.63 -6.39
N ARG A 47 -3.88 2.02 -5.23
CA ARG A 47 -4.86 0.93 -5.03
C ARG A 47 -6.26 1.26 -5.56
N ASP A 48 -6.68 2.52 -5.46
CA ASP A 48 -8.02 2.98 -5.86
C ASP A 48 -7.96 4.07 -6.95
N ALA A 49 -6.90 4.06 -7.77
CA ALA A 49 -6.60 5.13 -8.72
C ALA A 49 -7.67 5.29 -9.82
N VAL A 50 -8.23 4.18 -10.32
CA VAL A 50 -9.15 4.19 -11.45
C VAL A 50 -10.59 4.12 -10.94
N ARG A 51 -11.42 5.09 -11.33
CA ARG A 51 -12.81 5.21 -10.84
C ARG A 51 -13.81 5.08 -11.97
N ASN A 52 -14.93 4.43 -11.67
CA ASN A 52 -16.06 4.33 -12.59
C ASN A 52 -16.76 5.71 -12.70
N PRO A 53 -16.90 6.30 -13.90
CA PRO A 53 -17.54 7.60 -14.08
C PRO A 53 -19.00 7.66 -13.61
N ALA A 54 -19.72 6.54 -13.61
CA ALA A 54 -21.14 6.49 -13.28
C ALA A 54 -21.43 6.56 -11.77
N ASN A 55 -20.55 6.00 -10.94
CA ASN A 55 -20.76 5.92 -9.48
C ASN A 55 -19.56 6.41 -8.65
N GLY A 56 -18.40 6.65 -9.26
CA GLY A 56 -17.15 7.08 -8.64
C GLY A 56 -16.49 6.06 -7.72
N ASN A 57 -16.95 4.81 -7.71
CA ASN A 57 -16.31 3.71 -7.00
C ASN A 57 -15.07 3.25 -7.78
N PRO A 58 -14.04 2.70 -7.09
CA PRO A 58 -12.87 2.18 -7.77
C PRO A 58 -13.21 0.98 -8.66
N ILE A 59 -12.53 0.87 -9.79
CA ILE A 59 -12.57 -0.31 -10.66
C ILE A 59 -11.42 -1.21 -10.22
N ALA A 60 -11.74 -2.37 -9.63
CA ALA A 60 -10.77 -3.23 -8.95
C ALA A 60 -9.61 -3.66 -9.87
N TYR A 61 -9.92 -4.30 -11.00
CA TYR A 61 -8.89 -4.77 -11.95
C TYR A 61 -8.04 -3.62 -12.52
N ALA A 62 -8.68 -2.54 -12.97
CA ALA A 62 -7.98 -1.39 -13.52
C ALA A 62 -7.04 -0.73 -12.51
N SER A 63 -7.48 -0.61 -11.26
CA SER A 63 -6.67 -0.04 -10.19
C SER A 63 -5.54 -0.99 -9.79
N ASP A 64 -5.75 -2.31 -9.88
CA ASP A 64 -4.70 -3.33 -9.67
C ASP A 64 -3.62 -3.30 -10.77
N CYS A 65 -4.00 -3.10 -12.03
CA CYS A 65 -3.03 -2.83 -13.11
C CYS A 65 -2.22 -1.56 -12.81
N VAL A 66 -2.90 -0.45 -12.51
CA VAL A 66 -2.24 0.85 -12.32
C VAL A 66 -1.30 0.85 -11.11
N ARG A 67 -1.67 0.18 -10.01
CA ARG A 67 -0.78 0.10 -8.84
C ARG A 67 0.47 -0.72 -9.08
N ARG A 68 0.37 -1.87 -9.76
CA ARG A 68 1.52 -2.73 -10.05
C ARG A 68 2.44 -2.04 -11.06
N ALA A 69 1.86 -1.40 -12.07
CA ALA A 69 2.60 -0.55 -13.00
C ALA A 69 3.33 0.62 -12.29
N ALA A 70 2.67 1.29 -11.35
CA ALA A 70 3.28 2.39 -10.61
C ALA A 70 4.42 1.94 -9.68
N ALA A 71 4.27 0.78 -9.04
CA ALA A 71 5.33 0.19 -8.22
C ALA A 71 6.54 -0.26 -9.06
N ASN A 72 6.30 -0.91 -10.22
CA ASN A 72 7.35 -1.26 -11.16
C ASN A 72 8.11 -0.01 -11.65
N ARG A 73 7.41 1.06 -12.06
CA ARG A 73 8.05 2.32 -12.47
C ARG A 73 8.90 2.95 -11.37
N MET A 74 8.45 2.89 -10.12
CA MET A 74 9.23 3.43 -8.99
C MET A 74 10.58 2.71 -8.82
N VAL A 75 10.61 1.39 -9.03
CA VAL A 75 11.88 0.64 -9.02
C VAL A 75 12.75 1.04 -10.20
N HIS A 76 12.20 1.11 -11.41
CA HIS A 76 12.96 1.54 -12.59
C HIS A 76 13.56 2.92 -12.38
N TRP A 77 12.77 3.94 -12.01
CA TRP A 77 13.26 5.28 -11.72
C TRP A 77 14.31 5.37 -10.60
N THR A 78 14.42 4.35 -9.74
CA THR A 78 15.47 4.30 -8.71
C THR A 78 16.83 3.86 -9.29
N PHE A 79 16.81 3.10 -10.39
CA PHE A 79 17.99 2.48 -11.02
C PHE A 79 18.15 2.90 -12.49
N ASP A 80 17.45 3.96 -12.90
CA ASP A 80 17.42 4.56 -14.22
C ASP A 80 18.14 5.91 -14.13
N ASP A 81 19.04 6.14 -15.07
CA ASP A 81 20.04 7.21 -15.00
C ASP A 81 19.55 8.51 -15.63
N ASP A 82 18.68 8.43 -16.62
CA ASP A 82 18.13 9.56 -17.36
C ASP A 82 16.60 9.68 -17.26
N PHE A 83 15.95 8.78 -16.51
CA PHE A 83 14.50 8.64 -16.39
C PHE A 83 13.81 8.23 -17.71
N ASP A 84 14.56 7.71 -18.69
CA ASP A 84 14.06 7.11 -19.93
C ASP A 84 14.16 5.58 -19.89
N TYR A 85 13.08 4.98 -19.42
CA TYR A 85 12.88 3.53 -19.39
C TYR A 85 13.23 2.80 -20.70
N ALA A 86 13.07 3.42 -21.87
CA ALA A 86 13.25 2.75 -23.16
C ALA A 86 14.71 2.64 -23.63
N SER A 87 15.62 3.42 -23.03
CA SER A 87 17.01 3.54 -23.50
C SER A 87 17.91 2.39 -23.00
N GLY A 88 17.57 1.80 -21.85
CA GLY A 88 18.38 0.78 -21.16
C GLY A 88 19.71 1.31 -20.58
N ASP A 89 19.98 2.61 -20.73
CA ASP A 89 21.23 3.34 -20.44
C ASP A 89 22.51 2.51 -20.61
N PRO A 90 22.98 2.27 -21.85
CA PRO A 90 24.22 1.53 -22.08
C PRO A 90 25.47 2.30 -21.62
N ASP A 91 25.39 3.63 -21.46
CA ASP A 91 26.53 4.51 -21.22
C ASP A 91 26.79 4.82 -19.73
N TYR A 92 25.86 4.47 -18.83
CA TYR A 92 25.93 4.80 -17.40
C TYR A 92 25.76 3.54 -16.53
N GLU A 93 26.58 3.46 -15.47
CA GLU A 93 26.74 2.27 -14.63
C GLU A 93 26.06 2.43 -13.25
N PHE A 94 24.90 3.08 -13.14
CA PHE A 94 24.15 3.02 -11.88
C PHE A 94 23.14 1.88 -11.88
N GLY A 95 23.05 1.20 -10.73
CA GLY A 95 22.23 0.02 -10.57
C GLY A 95 22.41 -0.60 -9.19
N GLY A 96 21.79 -1.75 -8.96
CA GLY A 96 21.89 -2.57 -7.75
C GLY A 96 23.24 -3.28 -7.59
N GLY A 97 24.34 -2.67 -8.03
CA GLY A 97 25.70 -3.19 -7.98
C GLY A 97 26.17 -3.91 -9.27
N PRO A 98 27.46 -4.27 -9.35
CA PRO A 98 28.08 -4.79 -10.57
C PRO A 98 27.59 -6.19 -10.91
N VAL A 99 27.49 -6.50 -12.20
CA VAL A 99 27.30 -7.85 -12.73
C VAL A 99 28.65 -8.36 -13.21
N ILE A 100 29.04 -9.53 -12.72
CA ILE A 100 30.30 -10.18 -13.11
C ILE A 100 29.98 -11.63 -13.39
N ASN A 101 30.27 -12.06 -14.60
CA ASN A 101 30.21 -13.45 -14.99
C ASN A 101 31.56 -14.10 -14.74
N VAL A 102 31.52 -15.33 -14.26
CA VAL A 102 32.71 -16.11 -13.96
C VAL A 102 32.53 -17.47 -14.59
N ASP A 103 33.17 -17.63 -15.74
CA ASP A 103 33.06 -18.81 -16.58
C ASP A 103 34.33 -19.64 -16.50
N ASP A 104 34.22 -20.92 -16.83
CA ASP A 104 35.29 -21.90 -16.75
C ASP A 104 35.91 -22.04 -15.34
N GLY A 105 36.83 -23.00 -15.21
CA GLY A 105 37.46 -23.31 -13.94
C GLY A 105 37.96 -24.75 -13.91
N VAL A 106 39.16 -24.94 -13.36
CA VAL A 106 39.76 -26.27 -13.22
C VAL A 106 39.62 -26.72 -11.77
N THR A 107 39.27 -28.00 -11.58
CA THR A 107 39.13 -28.70 -10.28
C THR A 107 38.00 -28.19 -9.37
N SER A 108 37.83 -28.79 -8.19
CA SER A 108 36.83 -28.38 -7.18
C SER A 108 37.11 -27.03 -6.51
N VAL A 109 38.28 -26.45 -6.75
CA VAL A 109 38.64 -25.09 -6.32
C VAL A 109 38.41 -24.04 -7.41
N HIS A 110 37.91 -24.40 -8.59
CA HIS A 110 37.59 -23.43 -9.66
C HIS A 110 38.74 -22.45 -9.91
N ALA A 111 39.95 -22.96 -10.15
CA ALA A 111 41.10 -22.12 -10.48
C ALA A 111 41.09 -21.77 -11.97
N LEU A 112 41.74 -20.67 -12.39
CA LEU A 112 41.80 -20.20 -13.79
C LEU A 112 40.42 -19.86 -14.40
N GLN A 113 39.49 -19.33 -13.61
CA GLN A 113 38.21 -18.88 -14.15
C GLN A 113 38.39 -17.60 -14.97
N THR A 114 37.63 -17.48 -16.05
CA THR A 114 37.53 -16.27 -16.85
C THR A 114 36.52 -15.34 -16.19
N VAL A 115 36.96 -14.14 -15.81
CA VAL A 115 36.08 -13.09 -15.28
C VAL A 115 35.68 -12.20 -16.45
N THR A 116 34.39 -12.12 -16.73
CA THR A 116 33.82 -11.23 -17.76
C THR A 116 32.84 -10.25 -17.12
N VAL A 117 32.79 -9.04 -17.66
CA VAL A 117 31.79 -8.04 -17.29
C VAL A 117 30.82 -7.98 -18.47
N PRO A 118 29.60 -8.53 -18.36
CA PRO A 118 28.63 -8.53 -19.44
C PRO A 118 27.92 -7.19 -19.54
N ASP A 119 27.46 -6.80 -20.74
CA ASP A 119 26.51 -5.69 -20.91
C ASP A 119 25.07 -6.18 -20.64
N PRO A 120 24.29 -5.51 -19.76
CA PRO A 120 24.66 -4.34 -18.97
C PRO A 120 25.55 -4.68 -17.76
N HIS A 121 26.55 -3.84 -17.49
CA HIS A 121 27.55 -4.03 -16.43
C HIS A 121 26.99 -4.00 -15.00
N VAL A 122 25.76 -3.52 -14.83
CA VAL A 122 25.10 -3.33 -13.53
C VAL A 122 23.72 -3.97 -13.52
N TYR A 123 23.33 -4.43 -12.33
CA TYR A 123 22.04 -5.07 -12.17
C TYR A 123 20.94 -4.01 -12.06
N LYS A 124 20.05 -3.94 -13.06
CA LYS A 124 18.83 -3.13 -13.03
C LYS A 124 17.64 -4.06 -12.75
N PRO A 125 16.99 -3.97 -11.57
CA PRO A 125 15.86 -4.83 -11.25
C PRO A 125 14.60 -4.48 -12.06
N ASP A 126 13.94 -5.48 -12.62
CA ASP A 126 12.63 -5.34 -13.29
C ASP A 126 11.58 -6.23 -12.59
N LEU A 127 10.66 -5.58 -11.86
CA LEU A 127 9.61 -6.27 -11.10
C LEU A 127 8.56 -6.89 -12.01
N GLN A 128 8.26 -8.16 -11.81
CA GLN A 128 7.14 -8.81 -12.50
C GLN A 128 5.79 -8.41 -11.89
N MET A 129 4.78 -8.22 -12.75
CA MET A 129 3.47 -7.70 -12.35
C MET A 129 2.75 -8.58 -11.32
N ASN A 130 2.89 -9.90 -11.41
CA ASN A 130 2.20 -10.87 -10.58
C ASN A 130 0.68 -10.66 -10.51
N GLN A 131 0.05 -10.48 -11.67
CA GLN A 131 -1.41 -10.34 -11.78
C GLN A 131 -2.19 -11.49 -11.11
N PRO A 132 -1.74 -12.76 -11.17
CA PRO A 132 -2.40 -13.85 -10.44
C PRO A 132 -2.24 -13.77 -8.91
N ASN A 133 -1.52 -12.78 -8.39
CA ASN A 133 -1.26 -12.55 -6.98
C ASN A 133 -0.63 -13.75 -6.24
N GLN A 134 0.29 -14.45 -6.91
CA GLN A 134 1.02 -15.57 -6.31
C GLN A 134 1.85 -15.11 -5.12
N VAL A 135 1.90 -15.92 -4.07
CA VAL A 135 2.55 -15.63 -2.79
C VAL A 135 4.04 -15.32 -2.96
N TYR A 136 4.71 -16.03 -3.88
CA TYR A 136 6.12 -15.90 -4.19
C TYR A 136 6.43 -14.83 -5.24
N GLY A 137 5.43 -14.12 -5.75
CA GLY A 137 5.67 -13.09 -6.75
C GLY A 137 6.31 -11.83 -6.19
N ASP A 138 6.70 -10.95 -7.11
CA ASP A 138 7.39 -9.69 -6.81
C ASP A 138 6.47 -8.66 -6.17
N MET A 139 5.23 -8.59 -6.63
CA MET A 139 4.22 -7.67 -6.13
C MET A 139 3.02 -8.46 -5.63
N VAL A 140 2.65 -8.32 -4.36
CA VAL A 140 1.56 -9.09 -3.76
C VAL A 140 0.60 -8.17 -3.02
N SER A 141 -0.68 -8.23 -3.36
CA SER A 141 -1.75 -7.56 -2.64
C SER A 141 -2.30 -8.46 -1.54
N GLY A 142 -2.67 -7.85 -0.42
CA GLY A 142 -3.17 -8.60 0.72
C GLY A 142 -3.25 -7.74 1.96
N ARG A 143 -3.15 -8.40 3.11
CA ARG A 143 -3.29 -7.79 4.42
C ARG A 143 -2.04 -7.98 5.24
N PHE A 144 -1.65 -6.92 5.93
CA PHE A 144 -0.60 -6.98 6.92
C PHE A 144 -1.18 -7.49 8.25
N CYS A 145 -0.56 -8.54 8.80
CA CYS A 145 -0.92 -9.13 10.09
C CYS A 145 0.12 -8.71 11.13
N TYR A 146 -0.34 -8.24 12.29
CA TYR A 146 0.55 -7.79 13.36
C TYR A 146 0.43 -8.71 14.58
N THR A 147 1.53 -9.36 14.93
CA THR A 147 1.73 -9.95 16.27
C THR A 147 2.52 -8.98 17.13
N THR A 148 2.50 -9.16 18.45
CA THR A 148 3.20 -8.27 19.40
C THR A 148 4.74 -8.33 19.31
N ASP A 149 5.29 -9.29 18.58
CA ASP A 149 6.72 -9.42 18.31
C ASP A 149 6.94 -10.22 17.00
N PRO A 150 6.64 -9.64 15.82
CA PRO A 150 6.80 -10.37 14.58
C PRO A 150 8.28 -10.36 14.24
N THR A 151 8.99 -11.46 14.45
CA THR A 151 10.24 -11.69 13.72
C THR A 151 9.84 -12.02 12.27
N PRO A 152 10.02 -11.10 11.31
CA PRO A 152 9.56 -11.36 9.95
C PRO A 152 10.39 -12.51 9.39
N SER A 153 9.72 -13.55 8.91
CA SER A 153 10.41 -14.71 8.33
C SER A 153 9.71 -15.14 7.04
N GLU A 154 10.53 -15.56 6.07
CA GLU A 154 10.05 -16.24 4.86
C GLU A 154 10.22 -17.76 5.04
N GLY A 155 9.26 -18.55 4.57
CA GLY A 155 9.39 -20.02 4.48
C GLY A 155 9.24 -20.79 5.79
N GLY A 156 8.80 -20.14 6.86
CA GLY A 156 8.52 -20.78 8.15
C GLY A 156 7.17 -21.50 8.22
N THR A 157 7.09 -22.52 9.08
CA THR A 157 5.81 -23.02 9.61
C THR A 157 5.27 -22.05 10.66
N TYR A 158 3.97 -21.77 10.53
CA TYR A 158 3.18 -20.82 11.30
C TYR A 158 3.41 -20.75 12.82
N GLU A 159 3.28 -19.55 13.38
CA GLU A 159 2.93 -19.36 14.79
C GLU A 159 1.41 -19.15 14.90
N LEU A 160 0.73 -19.98 15.69
CA LEU A 160 -0.73 -20.02 15.88
C LEU A 160 -1.33 -18.82 16.66
N GLN A 161 -0.55 -17.77 16.90
CA GLN A 161 -0.96 -16.63 17.74
C GLN A 161 -0.92 -15.31 16.95
N ASP A 162 -1.88 -15.13 16.04
CA ASP A 162 -2.08 -13.86 15.35
C ASP A 162 -3.19 -13.04 16.03
N ILE A 163 -2.86 -11.84 16.49
CA ILE A 163 -3.73 -10.96 17.30
C ILE A 163 -4.64 -10.10 16.41
N VAL A 164 -4.28 -9.90 15.13
CA VAL A 164 -5.00 -8.97 14.23
C VAL A 164 -5.68 -9.68 13.05
N CYS A 165 -5.15 -10.81 12.59
CA CYS A 165 -5.81 -11.63 11.60
C CYS A 165 -6.64 -12.71 12.31
N THR A 166 -7.87 -12.36 12.69
CA THR A 166 -8.87 -13.32 13.24
C THR A 166 -9.26 -14.44 12.26
N GLU A 167 -8.68 -14.42 11.05
CA GLU A 167 -8.89 -15.37 9.97
C GLU A 167 -7.61 -16.21 9.77
N PRO A 168 -7.73 -17.50 9.40
CA PRO A 168 -6.58 -18.34 9.07
C PRO A 168 -5.68 -17.69 8.00
N GLN A 169 -4.36 -17.77 8.19
CA GLN A 169 -3.36 -17.43 7.18
C GLN A 169 -3.61 -18.22 5.89
N ARG A 170 -3.61 -17.54 4.73
CA ARG A 170 -4.11 -18.08 3.44
C ARG A 170 -3.01 -18.60 2.52
N ALA A 171 -1.75 -18.66 2.99
CA ALA A 171 -0.60 -19.08 2.20
C ALA A 171 0.44 -19.90 3.01
N THR A 172 0.74 -21.13 2.56
CA THR A 172 1.91 -21.95 2.98
C THR A 172 3.01 -21.89 1.91
N GLY A 173 4.28 -21.96 2.31
CA GLY A 173 5.36 -22.43 1.43
C GLY A 173 6.56 -21.49 1.34
N THR A 174 7.49 -21.79 0.43
CA THR A 174 8.66 -20.94 0.18
C THR A 174 8.19 -19.52 -0.16
N TYR A 175 8.78 -18.51 0.49
CA TYR A 175 8.40 -17.08 0.39
C TYR A 175 7.08 -16.65 1.03
N SER A 176 6.30 -17.54 1.65
CA SER A 176 5.20 -17.08 2.51
C SER A 176 5.78 -16.32 3.71
N ARG A 177 5.22 -15.15 4.01
CA ARG A 177 5.63 -14.33 5.15
C ARG A 177 4.69 -14.53 6.32
N SER A 178 5.24 -14.66 7.52
CA SER A 178 4.45 -14.82 8.75
C SER A 178 3.56 -13.60 9.07
N ASP A 179 3.91 -12.42 8.59
CA ASP A 179 3.28 -11.13 8.87
C ASP A 179 2.48 -10.56 7.69
N PHE A 180 2.31 -11.33 6.61
CA PHE A 180 1.55 -10.90 5.42
C PHE A 180 0.67 -12.01 4.88
N ASN A 181 -0.62 -11.74 4.76
CA ASN A 181 -1.61 -12.66 4.25
C ASN A 181 -2.06 -12.23 2.84
N PRO A 182 -1.65 -12.94 1.76
CA PRO A 182 -2.05 -12.62 0.41
C PRO A 182 -3.56 -12.72 0.20
N ASN A 183 -4.10 -11.84 -0.63
CA ASN A 183 -5.49 -11.93 -1.03
C ASN A 183 -5.70 -13.11 -2.00
N LEU A 184 -6.68 -13.97 -1.69
CA LEU A 184 -7.07 -15.12 -2.51
C LEU A 184 -7.96 -14.75 -3.70
N THR A 185 -8.58 -13.57 -3.67
CA THR A 185 -9.55 -13.14 -4.67
C THR A 185 -8.91 -12.11 -5.58
N VAL A 186 -8.39 -12.56 -6.73
CA VAL A 186 -7.83 -11.67 -7.74
C VAL A 186 -8.97 -11.03 -8.54
N PRO A 187 -8.93 -9.72 -8.83
CA PRO A 187 -9.87 -9.11 -9.77
C PRO A 187 -9.80 -9.82 -11.13
N GLY A 188 -10.96 -10.26 -11.63
CA GLY A 188 -11.06 -10.94 -12.93
C GLY A 188 -10.90 -9.99 -14.10
N LEU A 189 -10.26 -10.47 -15.17
CA LEU A 189 -10.02 -9.70 -16.39
C LEU A 189 -11.31 -9.23 -17.07
N PRO A 190 -11.33 -8.01 -17.66
CA PRO A 190 -12.38 -7.57 -18.55
C PRO A 190 -12.38 -8.40 -19.84
N ALA A 191 -13.55 -8.63 -20.44
CA ALA A 191 -13.66 -9.39 -21.70
C ALA A 191 -12.90 -8.79 -22.90
N THR A 192 -12.43 -7.55 -22.78
CA THR A 192 -11.73 -6.80 -23.85
C THR A 192 -10.22 -6.71 -23.65
N LEU A 193 -9.67 -7.27 -22.58
CA LEU A 193 -8.24 -7.25 -22.27
C LEU A 193 -7.75 -8.65 -21.91
N ASN A 194 -6.62 -9.05 -22.49
CA ASN A 194 -5.97 -10.34 -22.20
C ASN A 194 -5.03 -10.25 -20.99
N GLU A 195 -4.52 -9.05 -20.69
CA GLU A 195 -3.60 -8.75 -19.60
C GLU A 195 -3.65 -7.26 -19.24
N CYS A 196 -2.95 -6.87 -18.17
CA CYS A 196 -2.75 -5.46 -17.87
C CYS A 196 -1.81 -4.83 -18.91
N PRO A 197 -2.00 -3.55 -19.26
CA PRO A 197 -1.01 -2.82 -20.05
C PRO A 197 0.37 -2.90 -19.41
N ALA A 198 1.40 -2.91 -20.23
CA ALA A 198 2.77 -2.83 -19.76
C ALA A 198 2.98 -1.55 -18.91
N PRO A 199 3.92 -1.55 -17.93
CA PRO A 199 4.07 -0.44 -16.98
C PRO A 199 4.36 0.93 -17.61
N ASP A 200 4.96 0.92 -18.80
CA ASP A 200 5.31 2.07 -19.64
C ASP A 200 4.14 2.53 -20.54
N GLN A 201 3.14 1.68 -20.77
CA GLN A 201 1.99 2.01 -21.58
C GLN A 201 0.96 2.81 -20.78
N ALA A 202 0.43 3.86 -21.40
CA ALA A 202 -0.69 4.61 -20.84
C ALA A 202 -1.89 3.66 -20.68
N PRO A 203 -2.54 3.63 -19.51
CA PRO A 203 -3.72 2.80 -19.32
C PRO A 203 -4.84 3.27 -20.29
N PRO A 204 -5.64 2.34 -20.84
CA PRO A 204 -6.78 2.67 -21.68
C PRO A 204 -7.70 3.70 -21.01
N ASN A 205 -8.16 4.70 -21.77
CA ASN A 205 -9.10 5.71 -21.29
C ASN A 205 -10.32 5.80 -22.23
N PRO A 206 -11.54 5.42 -21.77
CA PRO A 206 -11.85 4.89 -20.45
C PRO A 206 -11.33 3.46 -20.27
N PHE A 207 -10.91 3.11 -19.05
CA PHE A 207 -10.58 1.72 -18.74
C PHE A 207 -11.86 0.88 -18.82
N PRO A 208 -11.85 -0.32 -19.42
CA PRO A 208 -13.03 -1.17 -19.49
C PRO A 208 -13.63 -1.39 -18.10
N ALA A 209 -14.90 -1.03 -17.92
CA ALA A 209 -15.61 -1.23 -16.65
C ALA A 209 -16.01 -2.70 -16.41
N GLY A 210 -15.69 -3.59 -17.35
CA GLY A 210 -15.88 -5.03 -17.24
C GLY A 210 -14.79 -5.69 -16.38
N GLY A 211 -15.08 -6.89 -15.89
CA GLY A 211 -14.27 -7.64 -14.92
C GLY A 211 -15.15 -8.12 -13.78
N THR A 212 -14.81 -9.26 -13.18
CA THR A 212 -15.47 -9.74 -11.96
C THR A 212 -14.62 -9.35 -10.75
N GLY A 213 -15.24 -9.06 -9.62
CA GLY A 213 -14.55 -8.63 -8.41
C GLY A 213 -15.05 -7.29 -7.91
N ASN A 214 -15.32 -7.26 -6.60
CA ASN A 214 -15.64 -6.06 -5.87
C ASN A 214 -14.49 -5.85 -4.87
N LEU A 215 -14.06 -4.60 -4.65
CA LEU A 215 -13.18 -4.30 -3.52
C LEU A 215 -13.89 -4.55 -2.17
N THR A 216 -15.21 -4.79 -2.16
CA THR A 216 -15.90 -5.29 -0.97
C THR A 216 -15.46 -6.72 -0.66
N GLY A 217 -14.68 -6.89 0.41
CA GLY A 217 -14.23 -8.20 0.89
C GLY A 217 -12.87 -8.67 0.34
N VAL A 218 -12.24 -7.89 -0.53
CA VAL A 218 -10.82 -8.04 -0.86
C VAL A 218 -10.03 -7.29 0.20
N ASP A 219 -9.34 -8.03 1.06
CA ASP A 219 -8.50 -7.51 2.14
C ASP A 219 -7.18 -6.88 1.59
N ASP A 220 -7.26 -5.99 0.58
CA ASP A 220 -6.11 -5.27 -0.02
C ASP A 220 -5.71 -4.02 0.79
N SER A 221 -5.56 -4.20 2.10
CA SER A 221 -5.14 -3.13 3.02
C SER A 221 -3.64 -2.88 2.97
N ALA A 222 -2.87 -3.82 2.43
CA ALA A 222 -1.43 -3.79 2.31
C ALA A 222 -0.95 -4.19 0.90
N PHE A 223 0.30 -3.85 0.62
CA PHE A 223 0.99 -4.18 -0.61
C PHE A 223 2.43 -4.54 -0.31
N LEU A 224 2.84 -5.72 -0.75
CA LEU A 224 4.16 -6.26 -0.56
C LEU A 224 4.93 -6.17 -1.88
N VAL A 225 6.15 -5.66 -1.82
CA VAL A 225 7.09 -5.62 -2.96
C VAL A 225 8.36 -6.36 -2.58
N ARG A 226 8.86 -7.22 -3.48
CA ARG A 226 10.12 -7.96 -3.34
C ARG A 226 11.07 -7.64 -4.48
N LEU A 227 12.32 -7.40 -4.12
CA LEU A 227 13.43 -7.36 -5.07
C LEU A 227 14.40 -8.47 -4.73
N ARG A 228 14.87 -9.18 -5.76
CA ARG A 228 15.68 -10.38 -5.59
C ARG A 228 16.88 -10.38 -6.52
N ARG A 229 18.03 -10.57 -5.93
CA ARG A 229 19.30 -10.81 -6.61
C ARG A 229 19.82 -12.18 -6.16
N SER A 230 19.39 -13.23 -6.86
CA SER A 230 19.61 -14.63 -6.49
C SER A 230 19.63 -15.53 -7.72
N ASN A 231 20.50 -16.54 -7.74
CA ASN A 231 20.53 -17.56 -8.79
C ASN A 231 19.56 -18.74 -8.52
N ASP A 232 18.75 -18.67 -7.46
CA ASP A 232 17.89 -19.75 -6.94
C ASP A 232 16.84 -20.26 -7.94
N PHE A 233 16.60 -19.58 -9.08
CA PHE A 233 15.55 -19.94 -10.07
C PHE A 233 15.95 -19.78 -11.53
N GLN A 234 17.19 -20.10 -11.90
CA GLN A 234 17.57 -20.12 -13.32
C GLN A 234 16.84 -21.26 -14.09
N THR A 235 15.59 -21.02 -14.47
CA THR A 235 15.06 -21.56 -15.73
C THR A 235 15.49 -20.65 -16.88
N LEU A 236 15.30 -21.10 -18.13
CA LEU A 236 15.91 -20.63 -19.39
C LEU A 236 15.92 -19.11 -19.69
N ALA A 237 15.34 -18.25 -18.85
CA ALA A 237 15.20 -16.81 -19.06
C ALA A 237 15.47 -15.93 -17.80
N ASN A 238 16.16 -16.43 -16.76
CA ASN A 238 16.49 -15.64 -15.55
C ASN A 238 15.27 -15.08 -14.77
N GLN A 239 14.10 -15.70 -14.89
CA GLN A 239 12.90 -15.39 -14.10
C GLN A 239 12.41 -16.63 -13.34
N MET A 240 11.82 -16.41 -12.15
CA MET A 240 11.22 -17.49 -11.35
C MET A 240 10.02 -18.10 -12.07
N GLU A 241 9.22 -17.23 -12.69
CA GLU A 241 8.11 -17.54 -13.59
C GLU A 241 7.74 -16.23 -14.28
N GLU A 242 7.62 -16.26 -15.61
CA GLU A 242 7.26 -15.09 -16.41
C GLU A 242 5.97 -14.46 -15.89
N SER A 243 5.96 -13.14 -15.75
CA SER A 243 4.82 -12.38 -15.20
C SER A 243 4.51 -12.58 -13.71
N VAL A 244 5.29 -13.37 -12.95
CA VAL A 244 5.06 -13.60 -11.50
C VAL A 244 6.22 -13.09 -10.63
N GLY A 245 7.46 -13.48 -10.93
CA GLY A 245 8.60 -13.14 -10.08
C GLY A 245 9.90 -12.99 -10.85
N SER A 246 10.66 -11.94 -10.53
CA SER A 246 11.96 -11.65 -11.10
C SER A 246 13.09 -12.18 -10.23
N SER A 247 14.26 -12.33 -10.85
CA SER A 247 15.52 -12.60 -10.19
C SER A 247 16.67 -11.93 -10.94
N GLY A 248 17.64 -11.42 -10.22
CA GLY A 248 18.92 -10.93 -10.76
C GLY A 248 20.09 -11.86 -10.48
N PRO A 249 21.21 -11.72 -11.21
CA PRO A 249 22.43 -12.48 -10.95
C PRO A 249 22.95 -12.17 -9.55
N SER A 250 23.34 -13.17 -8.76
CA SER A 250 23.95 -12.99 -7.44
C SER A 250 25.12 -12.00 -7.41
N LEU A 251 25.46 -11.46 -6.24
CA LEU A 251 26.72 -10.71 -6.07
C LEU A 251 27.90 -11.68 -6.03
N PRO A 252 28.97 -11.47 -6.81
CA PRO A 252 30.14 -12.34 -6.76
C PRO A 252 30.83 -12.21 -5.40
N LEU A 253 31.27 -13.34 -4.83
CA LEU A 253 32.12 -13.34 -3.64
C LEU A 253 33.59 -13.44 -4.09
N THR A 254 34.26 -12.30 -4.26
CA THR A 254 35.68 -12.26 -4.66
C THR A 254 36.58 -12.92 -3.60
N PHE A 255 36.21 -12.84 -2.32
CA PHE A 255 36.92 -13.49 -1.21
C PHE A 255 36.85 -15.02 -1.31
N GLY A 256 35.72 -15.55 -1.76
CA GLY A 256 35.51 -16.98 -1.97
C GLY A 256 36.47 -17.58 -3.02
N LYS A 257 37.03 -16.75 -3.90
CA LYS A 257 37.95 -17.17 -4.97
C LYS A 257 39.41 -17.24 -4.49
N GLY A 258 39.80 -16.42 -3.52
CA GLY A 258 41.14 -16.44 -2.91
C GLY A 258 41.29 -17.40 -1.72
N THR A 259 40.22 -18.08 -1.32
CA THR A 259 40.17 -18.90 -0.10
C THR A 259 39.98 -20.39 -0.40
N THR A 260 40.17 -21.22 0.62
CA THR A 260 39.93 -22.67 0.57
C THR A 260 38.46 -23.05 0.70
N ILE A 261 37.52 -22.10 0.52
CA ILE A 261 36.08 -22.40 0.54
C ILE A 261 35.79 -23.36 -0.61
N HIS A 262 35.36 -24.59 -0.31
CA HIS A 262 35.07 -25.57 -1.34
C HIS A 262 33.83 -25.17 -2.13
N GLY A 263 33.93 -25.21 -3.47
CA GLY A 263 32.84 -24.80 -4.35
C GLY A 263 31.87 -25.92 -4.72
N ASN A 264 32.29 -27.18 -4.63
CA ASN A 264 31.61 -28.33 -5.25
C ASN A 264 31.28 -29.42 -4.22
N ASP A 265 30.24 -29.22 -3.41
CA ASP A 265 29.47 -30.35 -2.92
C ASP A 265 28.40 -30.67 -3.97
N PRO A 266 28.49 -31.80 -4.71
CA PRO A 266 27.52 -32.17 -5.73
C PRO A 266 26.12 -32.47 -5.17
N ASN A 267 25.96 -32.59 -3.86
CA ASN A 267 24.67 -32.75 -3.19
C ASN A 267 24.12 -31.45 -2.61
N SER A 268 24.85 -30.33 -2.75
CA SER A 268 24.38 -29.02 -2.29
C SER A 268 23.84 -28.22 -3.47
N ASP A 269 22.58 -27.80 -3.35
CA ASP A 269 21.91 -26.97 -4.36
C ASP A 269 22.53 -25.56 -4.44
N TYR A 270 23.20 -25.12 -3.38
CA TYR A 270 23.83 -23.79 -3.29
C TYR A 270 25.26 -23.85 -2.77
N SER A 271 26.13 -23.00 -3.34
CA SER A 271 27.51 -22.78 -2.90
C SER A 271 27.88 -21.32 -3.05
N VAL A 272 28.19 -20.62 -1.96
CA VAL A 272 28.53 -19.18 -1.97
C VAL A 272 29.70 -18.86 -2.91
N ARG A 273 30.61 -19.81 -3.16
CA ARG A 273 31.74 -19.64 -4.09
C ARG A 273 31.32 -19.73 -5.57
N ARG A 274 30.31 -20.53 -5.89
CA ARG A 274 29.77 -20.73 -7.24
C ARG A 274 28.68 -19.70 -7.53
N ASP A 275 27.75 -19.57 -6.60
CA ASP A 275 26.47 -18.87 -6.76
C ASP A 275 26.46 -17.50 -6.08
N GLY A 276 27.58 -17.05 -5.53
CA GLY A 276 27.72 -15.72 -4.94
C GLY A 276 26.84 -15.47 -3.72
N LEU A 277 26.71 -14.20 -3.33
CA LEU A 277 25.82 -13.73 -2.27
C LEU A 277 24.44 -13.38 -2.86
N THR A 278 23.40 -13.98 -2.29
CA THR A 278 22.02 -13.61 -2.58
C THR A 278 21.65 -12.36 -1.77
N VAL A 279 21.09 -11.35 -2.45
CA VAL A 279 20.53 -10.15 -1.82
C VAL A 279 19.04 -10.07 -2.08
N ARG A 280 18.28 -9.81 -1.02
CA ARG A 280 16.83 -9.63 -1.11
C ARG A 280 16.45 -8.38 -0.36
N ALA A 281 15.46 -7.68 -0.89
CA ALA A 281 14.77 -6.61 -0.20
C ALA A 281 13.27 -6.88 -0.27
N THR A 282 12.58 -6.60 0.83
CA THR A 282 11.12 -6.74 0.88
C THR A 282 10.55 -5.63 1.70
N ALA A 283 9.53 -4.98 1.15
CA ALA A 283 8.81 -3.92 1.81
C ALA A 283 7.32 -4.27 1.84
N ILE A 284 6.67 -3.93 2.94
CA ILE A 284 5.21 -3.98 3.05
C ILE A 284 4.75 -2.57 3.34
N ALA A 285 3.95 -2.01 2.45
CA ALA A 285 3.17 -0.83 2.77
C ALA A 285 1.83 -1.30 3.33
N ASN A 286 1.39 -0.69 4.42
CA ASN A 286 0.05 -0.90 4.95
C ASN A 286 -0.68 0.45 5.05
N THR A 287 -1.99 0.40 4.82
CA THR A 287 -2.82 1.58 4.95
C THR A 287 -3.24 1.75 6.42
N ARG A 288 -3.24 3.00 6.94
CA ARG A 288 -3.65 3.32 8.33
C ARG A 288 -4.61 4.51 8.44
N PRO A 289 -5.63 4.48 9.33
CA PRO A 289 -6.64 5.54 9.48
C PRO A 289 -6.08 6.96 9.43
N ALA A 290 -6.67 7.86 8.63
CA ALA A 290 -6.32 9.26 8.69
C ALA A 290 -6.78 9.83 10.03
N TRP A 291 -5.83 10.47 10.69
CA TRP A 291 -6.03 11.22 11.92
C TRP A 291 -6.21 12.71 11.65
N HIS A 292 -5.65 13.19 10.54
CA HIS A 292 -5.72 14.58 10.14
C HIS A 292 -6.00 14.72 8.65
N LEU A 293 -6.77 15.74 8.29
CA LEU A 293 -6.94 16.22 6.93
C LEU A 293 -6.35 17.62 6.81
N GLY A 294 -5.46 17.79 5.84
CA GLY A 294 -4.88 19.07 5.47
C GLY A 294 -5.93 20.01 4.88
N VAL A 295 -5.59 21.29 4.90
CA VAL A 295 -6.49 22.36 4.42
C VAL A 295 -6.81 22.14 2.94
N PRO A 296 -8.08 22.35 2.50
CA PRO A 296 -8.42 22.34 1.09
C PRO A 296 -7.55 23.35 0.31
N GLN A 297 -6.93 22.90 -0.77
CA GLN A 297 -6.10 23.73 -1.64
C GLN A 297 -6.68 23.72 -3.06
N ALA A 298 -6.55 24.85 -3.76
CA ALA A 298 -6.97 24.97 -5.15
C ALA A 298 -5.87 24.45 -6.11
N ASN A 299 -4.61 24.45 -5.69
CA ASN A 299 -3.49 24.02 -6.52
C ASN A 299 -2.36 23.39 -5.65
N PRO A 300 -2.08 22.08 -5.77
CA PRO A 300 -2.90 21.09 -6.47
C PRO A 300 -4.30 20.98 -5.83
N ALA A 301 -5.32 20.71 -6.63
CA ALA A 301 -6.68 20.61 -6.13
C ALA A 301 -6.82 19.41 -5.19
N THR A 302 -7.02 19.67 -3.89
CA THR A 302 -7.27 18.61 -2.91
C THR A 302 -8.78 18.45 -2.68
N THR A 303 -9.19 17.23 -2.36
CA THR A 303 -10.59 16.96 -2.02
C THR A 303 -11.00 17.77 -0.80
N ALA A 304 -11.87 18.76 -0.99
CA ALA A 304 -12.31 19.62 0.11
C ALA A 304 -13.18 18.88 1.16
N LEU A 305 -13.15 19.40 2.39
CA LEU A 305 -14.03 19.01 3.48
C LEU A 305 -15.49 19.32 3.14
N ALA A 306 -16.39 18.41 3.51
CA ALA A 306 -17.83 18.65 3.47
C ALA A 306 -18.22 19.69 4.54
N PRO A 307 -19.21 20.55 4.29
CA PRO A 307 -19.66 21.57 5.25
C PRO A 307 -20.55 20.98 6.37
N PHE A 308 -20.54 19.66 6.54
CA PHE A 308 -21.33 18.93 7.52
C PHE A 308 -20.55 17.74 8.04
N ILE A 309 -20.95 17.29 9.24
CA ILE A 309 -20.46 16.07 9.88
C ILE A 309 -21.54 15.00 9.86
N VAL A 310 -21.13 13.73 9.93
CA VAL A 310 -22.04 12.57 9.92
C VAL A 310 -21.85 11.70 11.16
N SER A 311 -22.94 11.09 11.60
CA SER A 311 -23.01 10.19 12.75
C SER A 311 -22.50 8.80 12.38
N ASP A 312 -21.64 8.24 13.22
CA ASP A 312 -21.03 6.93 13.03
C ASP A 312 -22.06 5.83 12.75
N THR A 313 -23.06 5.73 13.63
CA THR A 313 -24.18 4.78 13.61
C THR A 313 -25.02 4.87 12.34
N CYS A 314 -25.20 6.08 11.80
CA CYS A 314 -26.05 6.31 10.63
C CYS A 314 -25.34 6.06 9.30
N VAL A 315 -24.02 6.16 9.24
CA VAL A 315 -23.26 5.89 8.02
C VAL A 315 -22.43 4.62 8.10
N ALA A 316 -22.65 3.82 9.14
CA ALA A 316 -21.96 2.59 9.38
C ALA A 316 -22.12 1.54 8.27
N SER A 317 -21.01 0.90 7.88
CA SER A 317 -20.99 -0.24 6.97
C SER A 317 -20.16 -1.37 7.56
N VAL A 318 -20.78 -2.53 7.79
CA VAL A 318 -20.10 -3.74 8.29
C VAL A 318 -19.29 -4.40 7.18
N THR A 319 -19.72 -4.28 5.93
CA THR A 319 -19.07 -4.88 4.75
C THR A 319 -18.13 -3.93 4.02
N GLY A 320 -17.96 -2.70 4.51
CA GLY A 320 -17.22 -1.64 3.83
C GLY A 320 -17.92 -1.06 2.59
N ALA A 321 -19.05 -1.62 2.18
CA ALA A 321 -19.86 -1.15 1.05
C ALA A 321 -20.36 0.29 1.25
N ALA A 322 -20.70 0.95 0.14
CA ALA A 322 -21.32 2.27 0.17
C ALA A 322 -22.68 2.22 0.87
N VAL A 323 -22.98 3.27 1.65
CA VAL A 323 -24.20 3.38 2.46
C VAL A 323 -24.92 4.66 2.07
N ALA A 324 -26.11 4.52 1.48
CA ALA A 324 -26.96 5.63 1.11
C ALA A 324 -28.08 5.85 2.14
N VAL A 325 -28.23 7.09 2.59
CA VAL A 325 -29.23 7.51 3.57
C VAL A 325 -30.06 8.64 2.97
N THR A 326 -31.37 8.42 2.87
CA THR A 326 -32.30 9.50 2.55
C THR A 326 -32.60 10.32 3.81
N VAL A 327 -32.44 11.63 3.67
CA VAL A 327 -32.47 12.60 4.76
C VAL A 327 -33.34 13.80 4.44
N SER A 328 -33.83 14.45 5.48
CA SER A 328 -34.39 15.80 5.44
C SER A 328 -33.47 16.74 6.22
N VAL A 329 -33.09 17.84 5.58
CA VAL A 329 -32.27 18.90 6.17
C VAL A 329 -33.20 20.01 6.64
N ASN A 330 -33.12 20.32 7.93
CA ASN A 330 -33.80 21.46 8.51
C ASN A 330 -32.94 22.73 8.28
N PRO A 331 -33.38 23.71 7.47
CA PRO A 331 -32.56 24.85 7.11
C PRO A 331 -32.37 25.86 8.25
N THR A 332 -33.22 25.86 9.28
CA THR A 332 -33.12 26.80 10.41
C THR A 332 -32.19 26.29 11.51
N THR A 333 -32.03 24.97 11.63
CA THR A 333 -31.15 24.34 12.64
C THR A 333 -29.91 23.69 12.06
N GLY A 334 -29.85 23.45 10.74
CA GLY A 334 -28.76 22.71 10.10
C GLY A 334 -28.74 21.22 10.41
N ASN A 335 -29.75 20.70 11.11
CA ASN A 335 -29.82 19.29 11.46
C ASN A 335 -30.24 18.47 10.24
N ILE A 336 -29.53 17.35 10.03
CA ILE A 336 -29.79 16.38 8.98
C ILE A 336 -30.46 15.18 9.65
N THR A 337 -31.72 14.95 9.32
CA THR A 337 -32.56 13.91 9.94
C THR A 337 -32.88 12.83 8.94
N ARG A 338 -32.91 11.58 9.38
CA ARG A 338 -33.20 10.44 8.52
C ARG A 338 -34.69 10.38 8.18
N THR A 339 -35.04 10.17 6.91
CA THR A 339 -36.44 10.06 6.47
C THR A 339 -36.82 8.72 5.82
N GLY A 340 -35.87 7.97 5.27
CA GLY A 340 -36.15 6.65 4.67
C GLY A 340 -36.34 5.51 5.68
N ALA A 341 -37.04 4.44 5.25
CA ALA A 341 -37.17 3.18 5.98
C ALA A 341 -35.94 2.25 5.74
N GLY A 342 -35.57 1.40 6.72
CA GLY A 342 -34.56 0.33 6.57
C GLY A 342 -33.06 0.71 6.70
N VAL A 343 -32.21 -0.19 7.20
CA VAL A 343 -30.80 0.01 7.65
C VAL A 343 -29.96 0.92 6.70
N PRO A 344 -29.27 1.97 7.21
CA PRO A 344 -28.11 1.82 8.11
C PRO A 344 -28.44 2.05 9.58
N GLY A 345 -27.49 1.74 10.47
CA GLY A 345 -27.66 1.43 11.91
C GLY A 345 -28.39 2.42 12.84
N CYS A 346 -29.07 3.44 12.33
CA CYS A 346 -29.88 4.38 13.10
C CYS A 346 -31.34 4.45 12.63
N ALA A 347 -32.30 4.68 13.53
CA ALA A 347 -33.73 4.68 13.24
C ALA A 347 -34.18 5.87 12.36
N THR A 348 -35.30 5.74 11.66
CA THR A 348 -35.97 6.87 11.00
C THR A 348 -36.27 7.98 12.02
N GLY A 349 -36.01 9.23 11.66
CA GLY A 349 -36.07 10.38 12.58
C GLY A 349 -34.78 10.65 13.36
N ALA A 350 -33.80 9.75 13.34
CA ALA A 350 -32.50 9.99 13.97
C ALA A 350 -31.71 11.10 13.27
N ILE A 351 -30.83 11.77 14.01
CA ILE A 351 -29.92 12.78 13.47
C ILE A 351 -28.75 12.04 12.80
N VAL A 352 -28.71 12.12 11.47
CA VAL A 352 -27.64 11.55 10.64
C VAL A 352 -26.41 12.44 10.64
N GLY A 353 -26.59 13.75 10.78
CA GLY A 353 -25.51 14.70 10.67
C GLY A 353 -25.96 16.13 10.92
N ARG A 354 -25.02 17.07 10.84
CA ARG A 354 -25.29 18.50 11.06
C ARG A 354 -24.36 19.35 10.23
N PHE A 355 -24.86 20.45 9.69
CA PHE A 355 -24.04 21.50 9.09
C PHE A 355 -23.24 22.23 10.17
N VAL A 356 -22.02 22.64 9.83
CA VAL A 356 -21.09 23.25 10.77
C VAL A 356 -20.60 24.59 10.24
N ALA A 357 -20.37 25.56 11.14
CA ALA A 357 -19.88 26.89 10.76
C ALA A 357 -18.44 26.84 10.21
N ASN A 358 -17.61 25.96 10.79
CA ASN A 358 -16.21 25.82 10.41
C ASN A 358 -15.83 24.34 10.36
N ALA A 359 -15.97 23.72 9.18
CA ALA A 359 -15.55 22.34 8.96
C ALA A 359 -14.03 22.15 9.13
N ALA A 360 -13.23 23.19 8.89
CA ALA A 360 -11.77 23.12 9.05
C ALA A 360 -11.34 22.98 10.52
N ALA A 361 -12.17 23.39 11.48
CA ALA A 361 -11.92 23.14 12.90
C ALA A 361 -12.09 21.66 13.30
N LEU A 362 -12.68 20.84 12.42
CA LEU A 362 -12.99 19.42 12.66
C LEU A 362 -12.10 18.50 11.82
N ARG A 363 -10.95 19.00 11.36
CA ARG A 363 -10.01 18.29 10.49
C ARG A 363 -9.09 17.30 11.22
N THR A 364 -9.19 17.22 12.54
CA THR A 364 -8.41 16.32 13.40
C THR A 364 -9.33 15.37 14.16
N ALA A 365 -9.02 14.09 14.14
CA ALA A 365 -9.67 13.10 15.00
C ALA A 365 -9.45 13.46 16.48
N GLY A 366 -10.47 13.29 17.30
CA GLY A 366 -10.51 13.74 18.70
C GLY A 366 -11.15 15.11 18.90
N ALA A 367 -11.32 15.92 17.84
CA ALA A 367 -12.03 17.19 17.93
C ALA A 367 -13.47 16.98 18.45
N VAL A 368 -13.96 17.93 19.25
CA VAL A 368 -15.32 17.87 19.80
C VAL A 368 -16.33 18.15 18.69
N ALA A 369 -17.30 17.24 18.53
CA ALA A 369 -18.38 17.43 17.57
C ALA A 369 -19.30 18.57 18.05
N PRO A 370 -19.65 19.54 17.19
CA PRO A 370 -20.50 20.66 17.56
C PRO A 370 -21.88 20.21 18.04
N GLY A 371 -22.32 20.77 19.18
CA GLY A 371 -23.59 20.43 19.83
C GLY A 371 -24.84 20.95 19.12
N ALA A 372 -24.71 21.92 18.21
CA ALA A 372 -25.79 22.50 17.41
C ALA A 372 -25.38 22.58 15.94
N GLY A 373 -26.33 22.34 15.04
CA GLY A 373 -26.12 22.58 13.62
C GLY A 373 -26.18 24.08 13.29
N VAL A 374 -25.68 24.43 12.11
CA VAL A 374 -25.69 25.80 11.59
C VAL A 374 -26.65 25.90 10.42
N ILE A 375 -27.34 27.03 10.32
CA ILE A 375 -28.33 27.34 9.27
C ILE A 375 -27.80 26.93 7.88
N ALA A 376 -28.59 26.15 7.15
CA ALA A 376 -28.27 25.64 5.83
C ALA A 376 -29.46 25.85 4.89
N ARG A 377 -29.63 27.09 4.40
CA ARG A 377 -30.77 27.47 3.54
C ARG A 377 -30.65 26.84 2.17
N CYS A 378 -31.78 26.43 1.60
CA CYS A 378 -31.83 25.93 0.22
C CYS A 378 -31.82 27.12 -0.76
N LEU A 379 -30.62 27.60 -1.13
CA LEU A 379 -30.46 28.77 -2.01
C LEU A 379 -30.20 28.38 -3.49
N THR A 380 -29.40 27.35 -3.77
CA THR A 380 -29.09 26.86 -5.14
C THR A 380 -28.77 25.37 -5.14
N SER A 381 -29.04 24.63 -6.24
CA SER A 381 -28.71 23.19 -6.35
C SER A 381 -27.25 22.91 -5.99
N THR A 382 -27.06 22.23 -4.86
CA THR A 382 -25.73 21.87 -4.37
C THR A 382 -25.64 20.35 -4.38
N THR A 383 -24.92 19.81 -5.36
CA THR A 383 -24.46 18.43 -5.35
C THR A 383 -23.00 18.47 -4.94
N LEU A 384 -22.68 17.86 -3.80
CA LEU A 384 -21.31 17.69 -3.36
C LEU A 384 -20.94 16.24 -3.59
N LEU A 385 -20.01 15.99 -4.51
CA LEU A 385 -19.52 14.64 -4.78
C LEU A 385 -18.14 14.47 -4.16
N ALA A 386 -17.92 13.27 -3.63
CA ALA A 386 -16.61 12.78 -3.23
C ALA A 386 -15.87 13.66 -2.21
N ARG A 387 -16.60 14.33 -1.28
CA ARG A 387 -16.00 15.21 -0.24
C ARG A 387 -15.69 14.43 1.04
N TYR A 388 -14.70 14.88 1.81
CA TYR A 388 -14.42 14.27 3.12
C TYR A 388 -15.31 14.87 4.21
N SER A 389 -16.12 14.05 4.89
CA SER A 389 -16.91 14.47 6.05
C SER A 389 -16.33 13.87 7.33
N PRO A 390 -16.13 14.67 8.40
CA PRO A 390 -15.81 14.16 9.72
C PRO A 390 -16.93 13.27 10.23
N VAL A 391 -16.56 12.11 10.78
CA VAL A 391 -17.49 11.18 11.40
C VAL A 391 -17.39 11.30 12.90
N PHE A 392 -18.53 11.51 13.58
CA PHE A 392 -18.57 11.61 15.02
C PHE A 392 -19.27 10.43 15.67
N SER A 393 -18.84 10.09 16.89
CA SER A 393 -19.45 9.07 17.74
C SER A 393 -19.73 9.61 19.14
N VAL A 394 -20.67 8.98 19.83
CA VAL A 394 -20.92 9.20 21.26
C VAL A 394 -19.81 8.55 22.07
N MET A 395 -19.12 9.30 22.93
CA MET A 395 -18.06 8.75 23.78
C MET A 395 -18.63 8.24 25.12
N ALA A 396 -18.00 7.27 25.77
CA ALA A 396 -18.42 6.75 27.07
C ALA A 396 -18.39 7.83 28.16
N THR A 397 -17.45 8.78 28.05
CA THR A 397 -17.36 9.95 28.92
C THR A 397 -17.06 11.21 28.11
N GLY A 398 -17.74 12.32 28.43
CA GLY A 398 -17.53 13.62 27.78
C GLY A 398 -18.39 13.83 26.52
N PRO A 399 -18.09 14.87 25.72
CA PRO A 399 -18.88 15.19 24.53
C PRO A 399 -18.61 14.20 23.39
N ASN A 400 -19.52 14.19 22.40
CA ASN A 400 -19.30 13.47 21.13
C ASN A 400 -18.02 13.98 20.45
N ARG A 401 -17.26 13.09 19.83
CA ARG A 401 -15.97 13.41 19.20
C ARG A 401 -15.88 12.88 17.79
N ILE A 402 -15.05 13.54 16.98
CA ILE A 402 -14.65 13.05 15.67
C ILE A 402 -13.78 11.81 15.85
N ILE A 403 -14.22 10.68 15.31
CA ILE A 403 -13.49 9.40 15.38
C ILE A 403 -12.74 9.09 14.08
N GLY A 404 -13.00 9.83 13.01
CA GLY A 404 -12.33 9.64 11.72
C GLY A 404 -13.00 10.42 10.60
N PHE A 405 -12.68 10.06 9.36
CA PHE A 405 -13.17 10.73 8.16
C PHE A 405 -13.69 9.71 7.16
N SER A 406 -14.71 10.09 6.40
CA SER A 406 -15.23 9.27 5.31
C SER A 406 -15.50 10.12 4.09
N GLN A 407 -15.38 9.52 2.90
CA GLN A 407 -15.79 10.18 1.67
C GLN A 407 -17.30 10.06 1.50
N VAL A 408 -17.98 11.19 1.28
CA VAL A 408 -19.43 11.27 1.15
C VAL A 408 -19.84 11.99 -0.12
N ASP A 409 -20.97 11.56 -0.66
CA ASP A 409 -21.78 12.34 -1.58
C ASP A 409 -22.96 12.95 -0.83
N PHE A 410 -23.29 14.18 -1.20
CA PHE A 410 -24.51 14.86 -0.81
C PHE A 410 -25.24 15.25 -2.08
N VAL A 411 -26.33 14.53 -2.36
CA VAL A 411 -27.18 14.77 -3.53
C VAL A 411 -28.51 15.32 -3.04
N ARG A 412 -28.78 16.58 -3.35
CA ARG A 412 -30.04 17.20 -2.99
C ARG A 412 -31.14 16.87 -4.00
N ALA A 413 -32.39 16.86 -3.55
CA ALA A 413 -33.54 16.94 -4.46
C ALA A 413 -33.51 18.25 -5.28
N ALA A 414 -33.97 18.18 -6.53
CA ALA A 414 -33.82 19.25 -7.53
C ALA A 414 -34.46 20.58 -7.12
N ASN A 415 -35.62 20.53 -6.44
CA ASN A 415 -36.41 21.73 -6.14
C ASN A 415 -36.22 22.17 -4.69
N CYS A 416 -35.75 23.41 -4.50
CA CYS A 416 -35.85 24.07 -3.19
C CYS A 416 -37.32 24.43 -2.92
N PRO A 417 -37.81 24.30 -1.69
CA PRO A 417 -39.12 24.83 -1.34
C PRO A 417 -39.15 26.35 -1.51
N ASN A 418 -40.27 26.91 -1.97
CA ASN A 418 -40.47 28.37 -2.06
C ASN A 418 -40.26 29.06 -0.70
N ASN A 419 -40.54 28.35 0.39
CA ASN A 419 -40.17 28.76 1.73
C ASN A 419 -38.75 28.30 2.04
N ILE A 420 -37.79 29.23 2.05
CA ILE A 420 -36.37 28.97 2.36
C ILE A 420 -36.12 28.40 3.77
N SER A 421 -37.12 28.44 4.64
CA SER A 421 -37.10 27.87 5.98
C SER A 421 -37.76 26.49 6.06
N ALA A 422 -38.35 25.98 4.99
CA ALA A 422 -38.94 24.65 4.95
C ALA A 422 -37.85 23.57 4.79
N PRO A 423 -37.97 22.42 5.48
CA PRO A 423 -37.06 21.30 5.30
C PRO A 423 -37.00 20.83 3.84
N PHE A 424 -35.82 20.38 3.41
CA PHE A 424 -35.63 19.85 2.06
C PHE A 424 -34.99 18.45 2.09
N ASN A 425 -35.30 17.65 1.09
CA ASN A 425 -34.81 16.28 0.99
C ASN A 425 -33.44 16.23 0.32
N ALA A 426 -32.58 15.33 0.81
CA ALA A 426 -31.30 14.99 0.22
C ALA A 426 -30.99 13.52 0.45
N THR A 427 -29.98 13.02 -0.25
CA THR A 427 -29.38 11.72 -0.03
C THR A 427 -27.92 11.92 0.33
N ILE A 428 -27.51 11.35 1.46
CA ILE A 428 -26.11 11.24 1.84
C ILE A 428 -25.65 9.83 1.50
N THR A 429 -24.64 9.71 0.67
CA THR A 429 -24.02 8.41 0.37
C THR A 429 -22.62 8.41 0.93
N ARG A 430 -22.36 7.64 1.99
CA ARG A 430 -21.00 7.27 2.36
C ARG A 430 -20.47 6.34 1.27
N ARG A 431 -19.38 6.72 0.61
CA ARG A 431 -18.73 5.90 -0.41
C ARG A 431 -18.00 4.72 0.22
N VAL A 432 -17.60 3.76 -0.61
CA VAL A 432 -16.57 2.80 -0.21
C VAL A 432 -15.31 3.59 0.20
N SER A 433 -14.65 3.11 1.24
CA SER A 433 -13.47 3.79 1.74
C SER A 433 -12.31 3.60 0.77
N THR A 434 -11.57 4.67 0.45
CA THR A 434 -10.49 4.65 -0.54
C THR A 434 -9.20 5.31 -0.02
N VAL A 435 -8.05 4.98 -0.61
CA VAL A 435 -6.78 5.67 -0.34
C VAL A 435 -6.97 7.18 -0.48
N ALA A 436 -6.44 7.93 0.49
CA ALA A 436 -6.67 9.36 0.57
C ALA A 436 -5.90 10.13 -0.51
N ALA A 437 -6.39 11.34 -0.83
CA ALA A 437 -5.60 12.29 -1.59
C ALA A 437 -4.41 12.80 -0.74
N SER A 438 -3.45 13.47 -1.39
CA SER A 438 -2.13 13.86 -0.85
C SER A 438 -2.14 14.78 0.39
N ASN A 439 -3.29 15.10 0.97
CA ASN A 439 -3.44 15.97 2.12
C ASN A 439 -3.96 15.26 3.39
N ALA A 440 -4.13 13.93 3.43
CA ALA A 440 -4.43 13.24 4.69
C ALA A 440 -3.14 12.80 5.40
N SER A 441 -3.16 12.61 6.72
CA SER A 441 -2.06 11.97 7.45
C SER A 441 -2.56 11.01 8.53
N ALA A 442 -1.84 9.91 8.70
CA ALA A 442 -2.02 8.98 9.82
C ALA A 442 -1.19 9.37 11.06
N ILE A 443 -0.24 10.30 10.90
CA ILE A 443 0.57 10.86 11.99
C ILE A 443 -0.02 12.22 12.36
N VAL A 444 -0.19 12.46 13.66
CA VAL A 444 -0.59 13.76 14.19
C VAL A 444 0.69 14.49 14.60
N SER A 445 1.06 15.55 13.88
CA SER A 445 2.24 16.37 14.20
C SER A 445 2.03 17.29 15.40
N GLU A 446 0.78 17.45 15.83
CA GLU A 446 0.36 18.20 17.01
C GLU A 446 -0.25 17.21 18.00
N GLU A 447 -0.02 17.40 19.31
CA GLU A 447 -0.66 16.58 20.34
C GLU A 447 -2.17 16.49 20.07
N LEU A 448 -2.72 15.28 20.10
CA LEU A 448 -4.16 15.08 19.97
C LEU A 448 -4.88 16.06 20.90
N PRO A 449 -5.97 16.70 20.45
CA PRO A 449 -6.66 17.74 21.23
C PRO A 449 -6.87 17.21 22.65
N ALA A 450 -6.62 18.00 23.70
CA ALA A 450 -6.60 17.55 25.11
C ALA A 450 -7.70 16.52 25.46
N VAL A 451 -7.38 15.25 25.21
CA VAL A 451 -8.27 14.09 25.31
C VAL A 451 -7.73 13.30 26.48
N ALA A 452 -8.59 13.07 27.48
CA ALA A 452 -8.21 12.27 28.63
C ALA A 452 -7.76 10.87 28.18
N PRO A 453 -6.74 10.25 28.82
CA PRO A 453 -6.19 8.96 28.39
C PRO A 453 -7.25 7.86 28.20
N ALA A 454 -8.27 7.79 29.05
CA ALA A 454 -9.37 6.82 28.93
C ALA A 454 -10.20 7.00 27.65
N VAL A 455 -10.42 8.24 27.24
CA VAL A 455 -11.15 8.59 26.00
C VAL A 455 -10.27 8.34 24.78
N MET A 456 -8.95 8.41 24.92
CA MET A 456 -8.01 8.10 23.84
C MET A 456 -8.09 6.64 23.40
N THR A 457 -8.11 5.71 24.36
CA THR A 457 -8.26 4.28 24.07
C THR A 457 -9.59 3.99 23.39
N GLU A 458 -10.69 4.59 23.86
CA GLU A 458 -12.00 4.45 23.22
C GLU A 458 -11.98 4.99 21.79
N LEU A 459 -11.36 6.15 21.58
CA LEU A 459 -11.26 6.78 20.26
C LEU A 459 -10.44 5.91 19.30
N LEU A 460 -9.32 5.35 19.75
CA LEU A 460 -8.51 4.41 18.99
C LEU A 460 -9.32 3.17 18.61
N ASN A 461 -10.06 2.59 19.56
CA ASN A 461 -10.89 1.41 19.31
C ASN A 461 -12.05 1.68 18.34
N LYS A 462 -12.61 2.89 18.33
CA LYS A 462 -13.66 3.29 17.38
C LYS A 462 -13.13 3.68 16.01
N ASN A 463 -11.85 4.06 15.94
CA ASN A 463 -11.15 4.36 14.71
C ASN A 463 -10.61 3.07 14.04
N LEU A 464 -10.23 2.07 14.85
CA LEU A 464 -9.72 0.77 14.42
C LEU A 464 -10.83 -0.28 14.29
N VAL A 465 -10.62 -1.26 13.40
CA VAL A 465 -11.52 -2.42 13.25
C VAL A 465 -11.27 -3.39 14.40
N ALA A 466 -12.03 -3.28 15.49
CA ALA A 466 -12.06 -4.30 16.53
C ALA A 466 -13.45 -4.95 16.59
N ALA A 467 -13.48 -6.30 16.65
CA ALA A 467 -14.66 -7.10 17.00
C ALA A 467 -15.95 -6.84 16.18
N GLY A 468 -15.86 -6.85 14.85
CA GLY A 468 -17.05 -6.82 13.97
C GLY A 468 -17.81 -5.49 13.95
N GLN A 469 -17.20 -4.40 14.44
CA GLN A 469 -17.75 -3.06 14.37
C GLN A 469 -17.15 -2.20 13.24
N VAL A 470 -17.88 -1.13 12.95
CA VAL A 470 -17.89 -0.29 11.74
C VAL A 470 -16.52 0.20 11.30
N ASN A 471 -16.22 0.00 10.01
CA ASN A 471 -14.97 0.41 9.39
C ASN A 471 -15.01 1.90 8.95
N TYR A 472 -14.08 2.73 9.45
CA TYR A 472 -13.74 4.04 8.85
C TYR A 472 -12.44 4.01 8.02
N GLY A 473 -11.78 2.86 7.87
CA GLY A 473 -10.69 2.69 6.91
C GLY A 473 -11.21 2.36 5.51
N PRO A 474 -10.47 2.69 4.43
CA PRO A 474 -9.43 3.72 4.24
C PRO A 474 -9.86 5.18 3.94
N VAL A 475 -9.20 6.15 4.59
CA VAL A 475 -8.72 7.46 4.11
C VAL A 475 -7.27 7.51 4.63
N LEU A 476 -6.27 6.98 3.92
CA LEU A 476 -4.98 6.55 4.52
C LEU A 476 -3.78 7.02 3.68
N VAL A 477 -2.69 7.38 4.36
CA VAL A 477 -1.34 7.51 3.77
C VAL A 477 -0.67 6.14 3.86
N PRO A 478 0.00 5.66 2.81
CA PRO A 478 0.84 4.46 2.88
C PRO A 478 1.93 4.62 3.96
N VAL A 479 2.08 3.63 4.84
CA VAL A 479 3.18 3.58 5.83
C VAL A 479 3.96 2.29 5.63
N LEU A 480 5.29 2.38 5.66
CA LEU A 480 6.15 1.21 5.67
C LEU A 480 5.99 0.48 6.99
N VAL A 481 5.68 -0.81 6.90
CA VAL A 481 5.78 -1.71 8.02
C VAL A 481 7.20 -2.24 8.05
N ARG A 482 7.92 -1.93 9.14
CA ARG A 482 9.26 -2.45 9.41
C ARG A 482 9.18 -3.65 10.33
#